data_AF-A0A8C6ZTG5-F1
#
_entry.id   AF-A0A8C6ZTG5-F1
#
_cell.length_a   1.000
_cell.length_b   1.000
_cell.length_c   1.000
_cell.angle_alpha   90.00
_cell.angle_beta   90.00
_cell.angle_gamma   90.00
#
_symmetry.space_group_name_H-M   'P 1'
#
loop_
_entity.id
_entity.type
_entity.pdbx_description
1 polymer ?
#
loop_
_entity_poly.entity_id
_entity_poly.type
_entity_poly.pdbx_seq_one_letter_code
_entity_poly.pdbx_strand_id
1 'polypeptide(L)'
;MAAEAEREAAVGLMAAAGARGLLQFLRLVGQLKRVPRTGWVLRKVERPESVSDHMYRMAVMALAAGDASLDKGRCVRLALVHDMAECIVGDIAPADNVPKEEKHRREEAAMQELTQLLSEDLRKEIYELWEEYENQSTAEARFVKELDRCEMLLQAFEYEELEKAPGRLQDFFDSTAGKFAHPEILQLVSVINKERNQQIAACQPHSGGVPKQL
;
A
#
# COMPACT_ATOMS: atom_id res chain seq x y z
N MET A 1 33.99 -32.21 23.64
CA MET A 1 34.22 -33.11 22.49
C MET A 1 32.92 -33.68 21.92
N ALA A 2 32.38 -34.85 22.33
CA ALA A 2 31.19 -35.44 21.66
C ALA A 2 29.88 -34.64 21.89
N ALA A 3 29.55 -34.30 23.13
CA ALA A 3 28.37 -33.48 23.46
C ALA A 3 28.45 -32.04 22.93
N GLU A 4 29.66 -31.57 22.64
CA GLU A 4 29.95 -30.24 22.12
C GLU A 4 29.75 -30.19 20.60
N ALA A 5 30.21 -31.24 19.91
CA ALA A 5 29.95 -31.45 18.48
C ALA A 5 28.45 -31.68 18.19
N GLU A 6 27.73 -32.41 19.06
CA GLU A 6 26.27 -32.58 18.95
C GLU A 6 25.52 -31.25 19.13
N ARG A 7 25.98 -30.41 20.07
CA ARG A 7 25.42 -29.08 20.32
C ARG A 7 25.69 -28.13 19.15
N GLU A 8 26.89 -28.12 18.59
CA GLU A 8 27.22 -27.34 17.38
C GLU A 8 26.42 -27.81 16.16
N ALA A 9 26.26 -29.12 15.97
CA ALA A 9 25.43 -29.68 14.90
C ALA A 9 23.95 -29.29 15.04
N ALA A 10 23.41 -29.31 16.27
CA ALA A 10 22.03 -28.88 16.54
C ALA A 10 21.83 -27.38 16.28
N VAL A 11 22.78 -26.52 16.70
CA VAL A 11 22.76 -25.08 16.40
C VAL A 11 22.85 -24.84 14.89
N GLY A 12 23.70 -25.59 14.18
CA GLY A 12 23.80 -25.54 12.72
C GLY A 12 22.51 -25.95 12.02
N LEU A 13 21.84 -27.00 12.49
CA LEU A 13 20.54 -27.43 11.96
C LEU A 13 19.42 -26.42 12.24
N MET A 14 19.35 -25.84 13.44
CA MET A 14 18.36 -24.81 13.76
C MET A 14 18.61 -23.52 12.97
N ALA A 15 19.87 -23.13 12.77
CA ALA A 15 20.24 -22.01 11.92
C ALA A 15 19.89 -22.27 10.44
N ALA A 16 20.12 -23.49 9.94
CA ALA A 16 19.75 -23.90 8.58
C ALA A 16 18.23 -23.98 8.38
N ALA A 17 17.48 -24.45 9.38
CA ALA A 17 16.02 -24.45 9.39
C ALA A 17 15.48 -23.00 9.39
N GLY A 18 16.06 -22.12 10.21
CA GLY A 18 15.73 -20.69 10.23
C GLY A 18 16.04 -19.98 8.91
N ALA A 19 17.19 -20.27 8.29
CA ALA A 19 17.55 -19.71 6.98
C ALA A 19 16.62 -20.18 5.86
N ARG A 20 16.16 -21.43 5.90
CA ARG A 20 15.18 -21.95 4.92
C ARG A 20 13.81 -21.28 5.08
N GLY A 21 13.34 -21.10 6.31
CA GLY A 21 12.11 -20.37 6.62
C GLY A 21 12.17 -18.92 6.12
N LEU A 22 13.25 -18.21 6.46
CA LEU A 22 13.47 -16.84 6.00
C LEU A 22 13.53 -16.75 4.46
N LEU A 23 14.21 -17.67 3.78
CA LEU A 23 14.23 -17.70 2.31
C LEU A 23 12.84 -17.89 1.71
N GLN A 24 12.01 -18.74 2.31
CA GLN A 24 10.63 -18.96 1.86
C GLN A 24 9.76 -17.71 2.10
N PHE A 25 9.88 -17.08 3.27
CA PHE A 25 9.24 -15.81 3.58
C PHE A 25 9.60 -14.73 2.55
N LEU A 26 10.90 -14.54 2.28
CA LEU A 26 11.38 -13.54 1.32
C LEU A 26 10.92 -13.83 -0.12
N ARG A 27 10.76 -15.11 -0.49
CA ARG A 27 10.18 -15.49 -1.79
C ARG A 27 8.70 -15.15 -1.90
N LEU A 28 7.93 -15.35 -0.82
CA LEU A 28 6.52 -14.97 -0.74
C LEU A 28 6.39 -13.44 -0.82
N VAL A 29 7.10 -12.69 0.02
CA VAL A 29 7.14 -11.21 -0.07
C VAL A 29 7.57 -10.75 -1.47
N GLY A 30 8.52 -11.43 -2.11
CA GLY A 30 8.94 -11.17 -3.48
C GLY A 30 7.86 -11.36 -4.55
N GLN A 31 6.76 -12.05 -4.24
CA GLN A 31 5.61 -12.17 -5.15
C GLN A 31 4.87 -10.85 -5.33
N LEU A 32 4.91 -9.94 -4.34
CA LEU A 32 4.27 -8.62 -4.41
C LEU A 32 4.73 -7.79 -5.61
N LYS A 33 5.98 -7.99 -6.06
CA LYS A 33 6.55 -7.38 -7.27
C LYS A 33 5.83 -7.79 -8.56
N ARG A 34 5.03 -8.85 -8.50
CA ARG A 34 4.29 -9.45 -9.62
C ARG A 34 2.78 -9.43 -9.39
N VAL A 35 2.32 -8.84 -8.30
CA VAL A 35 0.90 -8.55 -8.06
C VAL A 35 0.68 -7.11 -8.55
N PRO A 36 0.09 -6.90 -9.74
CA PRO A 36 -0.28 -5.56 -10.18
C PRO A 36 -1.44 -5.04 -9.32
N ARG A 37 -1.45 -3.74 -9.02
CA ARG A 37 -2.58 -3.12 -8.32
C ARG A 37 -3.85 -3.20 -9.18
N THR A 38 -4.83 -3.97 -8.71
CA THR A 38 -6.03 -4.41 -9.44
C THR A 38 -6.88 -3.23 -9.90
N GLY A 39 -6.96 -2.15 -9.12
CA GLY A 39 -7.67 -0.92 -9.51
C GLY A 39 -7.22 -0.39 -10.88
N TRP A 40 -5.90 -0.35 -11.12
CA TRP A 40 -5.31 0.12 -12.39
C TRP A 40 -5.52 -0.88 -13.52
N VAL A 41 -5.40 -2.18 -13.22
CA VAL A 41 -5.67 -3.27 -14.18
C VAL A 41 -7.10 -3.17 -14.72
N LEU A 42 -8.08 -2.97 -13.84
CA LEU A 42 -9.49 -2.83 -14.21
C LEU A 42 -9.76 -1.58 -15.04
N ARG A 43 -8.95 -0.53 -14.87
CA ARG A 43 -8.97 0.68 -15.73
C ARG A 43 -8.14 0.56 -17.00
N LYS A 44 -7.54 -0.59 -17.26
CA LYS A 44 -6.70 -0.84 -18.44
C LYS A 44 -5.53 0.13 -18.52
N VAL A 45 -4.95 0.50 -17.37
CA VAL A 45 -3.69 1.25 -17.33
C VAL A 45 -2.59 0.37 -17.92
N GLU A 46 -1.77 0.92 -18.80
CA GLU A 46 -0.64 0.18 -19.35
C GLU A 46 0.49 0.03 -18.33
N ARG A 47 0.94 -1.20 -18.10
CA ARG A 47 2.02 -1.53 -17.13
C ARG A 47 1.77 -0.92 -15.75
N PRO A 48 0.65 -1.31 -15.10
CA PRO A 48 0.32 -0.80 -13.78
C PRO A 48 1.42 -1.19 -12.77
N GLU A 49 1.58 -0.35 -11.75
CA GLU A 49 2.49 -0.58 -10.63
C GLU A 49 2.18 -1.90 -9.91
N SER A 50 3.20 -2.43 -9.24
CA SER A 50 3.03 -3.56 -8.33
C SER A 50 2.61 -3.09 -6.93
N VAL A 51 2.03 -3.99 -6.13
CA VAL A 51 1.72 -3.72 -4.71
C VAL A 51 2.97 -3.28 -3.94
N SER A 52 4.15 -3.82 -4.30
CA SER A 52 5.41 -3.39 -3.67
C SER A 52 5.85 -1.97 -4.06
N ASP A 53 5.49 -1.47 -5.25
CA ASP A 53 5.79 -0.08 -5.64
C ASP A 53 4.96 0.90 -4.80
N HIS A 54 3.66 0.60 -4.66
CA HIS A 54 2.72 1.31 -3.79
C HIS A 54 3.25 1.41 -2.34
N MET A 55 3.55 0.27 -1.72
CA MET A 55 4.06 0.24 -0.34
C MET A 55 5.41 0.95 -0.19
N TYR A 56 6.28 0.91 -1.22
CA TYR A 56 7.54 1.64 -1.21
C TYR A 56 7.30 3.14 -1.15
N ARG A 57 6.46 3.71 -2.01
CA ARG A 57 6.20 5.16 -2.00
C ARG A 57 5.48 5.57 -0.72
N MET A 58 4.57 4.77 -0.19
CA MET A 58 3.97 5.01 1.13
C MET A 58 5.01 5.08 2.25
N ALA A 59 5.99 4.16 2.27
CA ALA A 59 7.05 4.18 3.27
C ALA A 59 7.92 5.45 3.16
N VAL A 60 8.18 5.92 1.94
CA VAL A 60 8.87 7.21 1.70
C VAL A 60 8.01 8.39 2.19
N MET A 61 6.70 8.38 1.94
CA MET A 61 5.78 9.40 2.45
C MET A 61 5.75 9.44 3.98
N ALA A 62 5.69 8.27 4.63
CA ALA A 62 5.75 8.15 6.09
C ALA A 62 7.08 8.69 6.67
N LEU A 63 8.20 8.43 5.99
CA LEU A 63 9.50 8.97 6.37
C LEU A 63 9.57 10.50 6.24
N ALA A 64 8.96 11.04 5.19
CA ALA A 64 8.94 12.47 4.87
C ALA A 64 7.92 13.28 5.70
N ALA A 65 6.98 12.61 6.38
CA ALA A 65 5.92 13.26 7.16
C ALA A 65 6.46 14.28 8.18
N GLY A 66 5.80 15.40 8.36
CA GLY A 66 6.20 16.47 9.28
C GLY A 66 5.69 16.32 10.71
N ASP A 67 4.71 15.45 10.95
CA ASP A 67 4.09 15.31 12.28
C ASP A 67 5.03 14.67 13.30
N ALA A 68 5.46 15.47 14.28
CA ALA A 68 6.34 15.07 15.36
C ALA A 68 5.63 14.27 16.48
N SER A 69 4.30 14.18 16.45
CA SER A 69 3.52 13.40 17.41
C SER A 69 3.45 11.91 17.06
N LEU A 70 3.81 11.53 15.84
CA LEU A 70 3.80 10.15 15.34
C LEU A 70 5.18 9.49 15.46
N ASP A 71 5.21 8.20 15.80
CA ASP A 71 6.42 7.40 15.58
C ASP A 71 6.58 7.08 14.09
N LYS A 72 7.41 7.87 13.40
CA LYS A 72 7.73 7.66 11.97
C LYS A 72 8.30 6.28 11.68
N GLY A 73 9.12 5.74 12.58
CA GLY A 73 9.68 4.39 12.44
C GLY A 73 8.60 3.32 12.48
N ARG A 74 7.55 3.51 13.28
CA ARG A 74 6.35 2.66 13.28
C ARG A 74 5.53 2.86 12.01
N CYS A 75 5.27 4.09 11.57
CA CYS A 75 4.55 4.38 10.32
C CYS A 75 5.20 3.73 9.09
N VAL A 76 6.53 3.80 8.98
CA VAL A 76 7.28 3.13 7.89
C VAL A 76 7.09 1.62 7.93
N ARG A 77 7.17 0.99 9.11
CA ARG A 77 6.95 -0.45 9.26
C ARG A 77 5.52 -0.85 8.90
N LEU A 78 4.52 -0.08 9.34
CA LEU A 78 3.11 -0.29 8.97
C LEU A 78 2.92 -0.22 7.45
N ALA A 79 3.45 0.82 6.80
CA ALA A 79 3.38 0.99 5.35
C ALA A 79 3.99 -0.20 4.59
N LEU A 80 5.11 -0.76 5.07
CA LEU A 80 5.77 -1.91 4.46
C LEU A 80 5.07 -3.27 4.69
N VAL A 81 4.13 -3.35 5.64
CA VAL A 81 3.52 -4.61 6.09
C VAL A 81 2.03 -4.70 5.74
N HIS A 82 1.31 -3.58 5.64
CA HIS A 82 -0.14 -3.60 5.59
C HIS A 82 -0.74 -4.43 4.44
N ASP A 83 -0.19 -4.34 3.22
CA ASP A 83 -0.64 -5.12 2.06
C ASP A 83 0.22 -6.40 1.84
N MET A 84 1.02 -6.82 2.83
CA MET A 84 1.91 -7.98 2.67
C MET A 84 1.13 -9.30 2.45
N ALA A 85 -0.09 -9.40 2.97
CA ALA A 85 -0.98 -10.54 2.77
C ALA A 85 -1.28 -10.81 1.28
N GLU A 86 -1.28 -9.76 0.46
CA GLU A 86 -1.59 -9.81 -0.98
C GLU A 86 -0.60 -10.65 -1.78
N CYS A 87 0.56 -10.99 -1.19
CA CYS A 87 1.50 -11.92 -1.80
C CYS A 87 0.94 -13.35 -1.95
N ILE A 88 -0.11 -13.68 -1.18
CA ILE A 88 -0.84 -14.95 -1.23
C ILE A 88 -2.26 -14.74 -1.78
N VAL A 89 -2.98 -13.73 -1.27
CA VAL A 89 -4.41 -13.55 -1.62
C VAL A 89 -4.64 -12.79 -2.93
N GLY A 90 -3.62 -12.07 -3.43
CA GLY A 90 -3.76 -11.08 -4.50
C GLY A 90 -4.41 -9.78 -4.04
N ASP A 91 -4.28 -8.72 -4.83
CA ASP A 91 -4.93 -7.43 -4.53
C ASP A 91 -6.45 -7.51 -4.82
N ILE A 92 -7.26 -7.58 -3.76
CA ILE A 92 -8.72 -7.69 -3.84
C ILE A 92 -9.32 -6.29 -3.95
N ALA A 93 -9.85 -5.95 -5.12
CA ALA A 93 -10.49 -4.66 -5.39
C ALA A 93 -11.99 -4.66 -5.05
N PRO A 94 -12.61 -3.48 -4.88
CA PRO A 94 -14.06 -3.38 -4.67
C PRO A 94 -14.91 -4.07 -5.76
N ALA A 95 -14.41 -4.12 -7.00
CA ALA A 95 -15.09 -4.76 -8.12
C ALA A 95 -15.18 -6.29 -8.02
N ASP A 96 -14.35 -6.92 -7.17
CA ASP A 96 -14.37 -8.37 -6.95
C ASP A 96 -15.54 -8.81 -6.06
N ASN A 97 -16.30 -7.86 -5.48
CA ASN A 97 -17.48 -8.09 -4.65
C ASN A 97 -17.23 -9.07 -3.48
N VAL A 98 -16.00 -9.14 -2.96
CA VAL A 98 -15.67 -9.92 -1.77
C VAL A 98 -16.14 -9.16 -0.53
N PRO A 99 -16.97 -9.76 0.34
CA PRO A 99 -17.38 -9.12 1.59
C PRO A 99 -16.18 -8.76 2.47
N LYS A 100 -16.28 -7.68 3.25
CA LYS A 100 -15.18 -7.20 4.10
C LYS A 100 -14.70 -8.28 5.06
N GLU A 101 -15.62 -9.03 5.65
CA GLU A 101 -15.34 -10.10 6.60
C GLU A 101 -14.58 -11.25 5.94
N GLU A 102 -14.92 -11.58 4.69
CA GLU A 102 -14.23 -12.64 3.93
C GLU A 102 -12.86 -12.17 3.44
N LYS A 103 -12.72 -10.90 3.03
CA LYS A 103 -11.40 -10.31 2.71
C LYS A 103 -10.49 -10.39 3.92
N HIS A 104 -10.97 -9.90 5.07
CA HIS A 104 -10.21 -9.92 6.33
C HIS A 104 -9.82 -11.35 6.73
N ARG A 105 -10.75 -12.32 6.68
CA ARG A 105 -10.46 -13.73 7.00
C ARG A 105 -9.38 -14.33 6.10
N ARG A 106 -9.37 -14.00 4.80
CA ARG A 106 -8.34 -14.49 3.86
C ARG A 106 -6.99 -13.86 4.14
N GLU A 107 -6.95 -12.57 4.39
CA GLU A 107 -5.72 -11.83 4.67
C GLU A 107 -5.11 -12.23 6.02
N GLU A 108 -5.95 -12.44 7.03
CA GLU A 108 -5.53 -12.97 8.33
C GLU A 108 -4.86 -14.34 8.18
N ALA A 109 -5.51 -15.27 7.46
CA ALA A 109 -4.96 -16.60 7.20
C ALA A 109 -3.63 -16.54 6.43
N ALA A 110 -3.53 -15.64 5.43
CA ALA A 110 -2.30 -15.43 4.67
C ALA A 110 -1.17 -14.85 5.54
N MET A 111 -1.46 -13.89 6.42
CA MET A 111 -0.47 -13.34 7.34
C MET A 111 -0.01 -14.35 8.39
N GLN A 112 -0.92 -15.19 8.88
CA GLN A 112 -0.56 -16.32 9.74
C GLN A 112 0.37 -17.30 9.02
N GLU A 113 0.05 -17.71 7.79
CA GLU A 113 0.91 -18.59 6.99
C GLU A 113 2.29 -17.96 6.74
N LEU A 114 2.32 -16.68 6.35
CA LEU A 114 3.55 -15.97 6.01
C LEU A 114 4.46 -15.81 7.22
N THR A 115 3.92 -15.34 8.35
CA THR A 115 4.71 -15.03 9.55
C THR A 115 5.15 -16.28 10.32
N GLN A 116 4.47 -17.42 10.16
CA GLN A 116 4.90 -18.71 10.71
C GLN A 116 6.26 -19.20 10.18
N LEU A 117 6.74 -18.63 9.07
CA LEU A 117 8.06 -18.94 8.49
C LEU A 117 9.22 -18.23 9.21
N LEU A 118 8.94 -17.34 10.16
CA LEU A 118 9.91 -16.54 10.90
C LEU A 118 10.12 -17.07 12.33
N SER A 119 11.12 -16.52 13.03
CA SER A 119 11.26 -16.73 14.47
C SER A 119 10.06 -16.14 15.23
N GLU A 120 9.81 -16.66 16.44
CA GLU A 120 8.68 -16.24 17.28
C GLU A 120 8.57 -14.71 17.44
N ASP A 121 9.67 -14.05 17.74
CA ASP A 121 9.71 -12.61 17.96
C ASP A 121 9.33 -11.82 16.70
N LEU A 122 9.88 -12.20 15.53
CA LEU A 122 9.59 -11.55 14.26
C LEU A 122 8.18 -11.86 13.76
N ARG A 123 7.71 -13.10 13.97
CA ARG A 123 6.34 -13.50 13.67
C ARG A 123 5.37 -12.58 14.39
N LYS A 124 5.56 -12.42 15.70
CA LYS A 124 4.75 -11.56 16.54
C LYS A 124 4.80 -10.11 16.07
N GLU A 125 5.98 -9.54 15.88
CA GLU A 125 6.14 -8.14 15.46
C GLU A 125 5.41 -7.83 14.15
N ILE A 126 5.61 -8.64 13.11
CA ILE A 126 5.03 -8.40 11.78
C ILE A 126 3.51 -8.63 11.79
N TYR A 127 3.04 -9.67 12.49
CA TYR A 127 1.61 -9.92 12.62
C TYR A 127 0.90 -8.79 13.37
N GLU A 128 1.45 -8.32 14.48
CA GLU A 128 0.89 -7.22 15.26
C GLU A 128 0.89 -5.90 14.47
N LEU A 129 1.89 -5.65 13.61
CA LEU A 129 1.87 -4.50 12.69
C LEU A 129 0.70 -4.57 11.70
N TRP A 130 0.48 -5.74 11.08
CA TRP A 130 -0.64 -5.92 10.17
C TRP A 130 -1.98 -5.78 10.89
N GLU A 131 -2.13 -6.40 12.07
CA GLU A 131 -3.35 -6.32 12.88
C GLU A 131 -3.63 -4.90 13.38
N GLU A 132 -2.59 -4.14 13.74
CA GLU A 132 -2.68 -2.73 14.12
C GLU A 132 -3.26 -1.89 12.97
N TYR A 133 -2.77 -2.11 11.74
CA TYR A 133 -3.28 -1.45 10.55
C TYR A 133 -4.73 -1.86 10.27
N GLU A 134 -5.05 -3.16 10.25
CA GLU A 134 -6.41 -3.63 9.96
C GLU A 134 -7.45 -3.07 10.93
N ASN A 135 -7.10 -3.02 12.22
CA ASN A 135 -7.97 -2.51 13.27
C ASN A 135 -7.94 -0.98 13.40
N GLN A 136 -7.02 -0.30 12.71
CA GLN A 136 -6.84 1.16 12.78
C GLN A 136 -6.69 1.68 14.23
N SER A 137 -6.01 0.89 15.07
CA SER A 137 -6.05 1.04 16.53
C SER A 137 -5.17 2.19 17.04
N THR A 138 -4.14 2.59 16.29
CA THR A 138 -3.18 3.65 16.67
C THR A 138 -3.31 4.90 15.80
N ALA A 139 -2.67 6.00 16.21
CA ALA A 139 -2.61 7.21 15.40
C ALA A 139 -1.79 6.96 14.12
N GLU A 140 -0.72 6.18 14.25
CA GLU A 140 0.15 5.74 13.16
C GLU A 140 -0.62 4.92 12.12
N ALA A 141 -1.43 3.94 12.53
CA ALA A 141 -2.24 3.13 11.62
C ALA A 141 -3.26 3.97 10.85
N ARG A 142 -3.91 4.92 11.52
CA ARG A 142 -4.86 5.86 10.89
C ARG A 142 -4.16 6.80 9.91
N PHE A 143 -2.99 7.30 10.29
CA PHE A 143 -2.16 8.13 9.41
C PHE A 143 -1.72 7.35 8.15
N VAL A 144 -1.21 6.12 8.31
CA VAL A 144 -0.79 5.28 7.18
C VAL A 144 -1.98 4.92 6.29
N LYS A 145 -3.21 4.80 6.82
CA LYS A 145 -4.41 4.59 5.99
C LYS A 145 -4.78 5.81 5.14
N GLU A 146 -4.53 7.01 5.65
CA GLU A 146 -4.66 8.22 4.84
C GLU A 146 -3.53 8.34 3.82
N LEU A 147 -2.30 7.88 4.14
CA LEU A 147 -1.21 7.80 3.16
C LEU A 147 -1.53 6.84 2.01
N ASP A 148 -2.08 5.66 2.29
CA ASP A 148 -2.54 4.67 1.28
C ASP A 148 -3.46 5.34 0.25
N ARG A 149 -4.48 6.05 0.73
CA ARG A 149 -5.43 6.79 -0.13
C ARG A 149 -4.76 7.93 -0.89
N CYS A 150 -3.89 8.70 -0.22
CA CYS A 150 -3.21 9.85 -0.84
C CYS A 150 -2.24 9.40 -1.94
N GLU A 151 -1.51 8.32 -1.69
CA GLU A 151 -0.59 7.70 -2.64
C GLU A 151 -1.36 7.23 -3.89
N MET A 152 -2.50 6.56 -3.69
CA MET A 152 -3.39 6.14 -4.78
C MET A 152 -3.89 7.33 -5.63
N LEU A 153 -4.22 8.49 -5.01
CA LEU A 153 -4.63 9.67 -5.77
C LEU A 153 -3.49 10.28 -6.58
N LEU A 154 -2.28 10.33 -6.00
CA LEU A 154 -1.10 10.77 -6.71
C LEU A 154 -0.82 9.86 -7.91
N GLN A 155 -0.89 8.54 -7.72
CA GLN A 155 -0.68 7.57 -8.80
C GLN A 155 -1.75 7.70 -9.90
N ALA A 156 -3.01 7.91 -9.54
CA ALA A 156 -4.08 8.18 -10.51
C ALA A 156 -3.75 9.42 -11.35
N PHE A 157 -3.29 10.50 -10.71
CA PHE A 157 -2.91 11.72 -11.41
C PHE A 157 -1.75 11.47 -12.38
N GLU A 158 -0.67 10.82 -11.93
CA GLU A 158 0.49 10.50 -12.77
C GLU A 158 0.12 9.60 -13.96
N TYR A 159 -0.78 8.63 -13.79
CA TYR A 159 -1.26 7.82 -14.93
C TYR A 159 -2.07 8.63 -15.94
N GLU A 160 -2.92 9.56 -15.48
CA GLU A 160 -3.61 10.48 -16.39
C GLU A 160 -2.62 11.35 -17.19
N GLU A 161 -1.52 11.79 -16.57
CA GLU A 161 -0.45 12.53 -17.26
C GLU A 161 0.28 11.67 -18.30
N LEU A 162 0.70 10.46 -17.92
CA LEU A 162 1.41 9.52 -18.79
C LEU A 162 0.57 9.11 -20.01
N GLU A 163 -0.72 8.85 -19.79
CA GLU A 163 -1.66 8.48 -20.84
C GLU A 163 -2.22 9.68 -21.62
N LYS A 164 -1.87 10.92 -21.22
CA LYS A 164 -2.42 12.17 -21.76
C LYS A 164 -3.96 12.17 -21.78
N ALA A 165 -4.55 11.66 -20.71
CA ALA A 165 -5.98 11.53 -20.55
C ALA A 165 -6.47 12.18 -19.23
N PRO A 166 -6.38 13.52 -19.11
CA PRO A 166 -6.77 14.22 -17.89
C PRO A 166 -8.21 13.91 -17.48
N GLY A 167 -8.43 13.57 -16.22
CA GLY A 167 -9.77 13.28 -15.71
C GLY A 167 -10.24 11.84 -15.89
N ARG A 168 -9.49 10.98 -16.61
CA ARG A 168 -9.91 9.59 -16.92
C ARG A 168 -10.12 8.71 -15.68
N LEU A 169 -9.37 8.94 -14.61
CA LEU A 169 -9.36 8.16 -13.37
C LEU A 169 -10.07 8.90 -12.23
N GLN A 170 -11.08 9.71 -12.57
CA GLN A 170 -11.86 10.52 -11.62
C GLN A 170 -12.52 9.70 -10.49
N ASP A 171 -12.89 8.46 -10.75
CA ASP A 171 -13.55 7.61 -9.76
C ASP A 171 -12.67 7.34 -8.53
N PHE A 172 -11.35 7.29 -8.69
CA PHE A 172 -10.41 7.15 -7.57
C PHE A 172 -10.51 8.37 -6.65
N PHE A 173 -10.55 9.57 -7.25
CA PHE A 173 -10.78 10.83 -6.52
C PHE A 173 -12.13 10.82 -5.81
N ASP A 174 -13.21 10.47 -6.52
CA ASP A 174 -14.56 10.41 -5.95
C ASP A 174 -14.64 9.43 -4.77
N SER A 175 -13.95 8.29 -4.86
CA SER A 175 -13.91 7.26 -3.82
C SER A 175 -13.24 7.71 -2.52
N THR A 176 -12.49 8.82 -2.53
CA THR A 176 -11.76 9.36 -1.38
C THR A 176 -12.42 10.59 -0.74
N ALA A 177 -13.55 11.05 -1.29
CA ALA A 177 -14.27 12.19 -0.76
C ALA A 177 -14.62 11.99 0.74
N GLY A 178 -14.20 12.94 1.57
CA GLY A 178 -14.43 12.91 3.02
C GLY A 178 -13.62 11.87 3.81
N LYS A 179 -12.61 11.24 3.20
CA LYS A 179 -11.78 10.20 3.84
C LYS A 179 -10.44 10.68 4.40
N PHE A 180 -10.16 11.98 4.31
CA PHE A 180 -8.95 12.60 4.83
C PHE A 180 -9.27 13.50 6.02
N ALA A 181 -8.44 13.44 7.05
CA ALA A 181 -8.60 14.23 8.28
C ALA A 181 -7.27 14.78 8.78
N HIS A 182 -6.15 14.10 8.51
CA HIS A 182 -4.83 14.55 8.95
C HIS A 182 -4.44 15.87 8.26
N PRO A 183 -4.05 16.93 9.01
CA PRO A 183 -3.80 18.26 8.43
C PRO A 183 -2.78 18.29 7.29
N GLU A 184 -1.67 17.57 7.45
CA GLU A 184 -0.61 17.50 6.43
C GLU A 184 -1.09 16.79 5.15
N ILE A 185 -1.89 15.73 5.30
CA ILE A 185 -2.41 14.96 4.17
C ILE A 185 -3.49 15.77 3.45
N LEU A 186 -4.35 16.46 4.19
CA LEU A 186 -5.32 17.40 3.61
C LEU A 186 -4.64 18.48 2.77
N GLN A 187 -3.52 19.03 3.25
CA GLN A 187 -2.76 20.01 2.50
C GLN A 187 -2.18 19.41 1.21
N LEU A 188 -1.58 18.22 1.29
CA LEU A 188 -1.02 17.53 0.12
C LEU A 188 -2.11 17.19 -0.91
N VAL A 189 -3.22 16.61 -0.48
CA VAL A 189 -4.38 16.27 -1.33
C VAL A 189 -4.97 17.53 -1.97
N SER A 190 -4.98 18.67 -1.26
CA SER A 190 -5.41 19.96 -1.82
C SER A 190 -4.51 20.42 -2.96
N VAL A 191 -3.18 20.27 -2.82
CA VAL A 191 -2.22 20.60 -3.89
C VAL A 191 -2.41 19.66 -5.09
N ILE A 192 -2.48 18.34 -4.86
CA ILE A 192 -2.72 17.34 -5.92
C ILE A 192 -3.99 17.69 -6.71
N ASN A 193 -5.11 17.93 -6.01
CA ASN A 193 -6.37 18.28 -6.66
C ASN A 193 -6.28 19.59 -7.44
N LYS A 194 -5.59 20.60 -6.91
CA LYS A 194 -5.43 21.90 -7.59
C LYS A 194 -4.65 21.74 -8.89
N GLU A 195 -3.51 21.07 -8.86
CA GLU A 195 -2.67 20.85 -10.04
C GLU A 195 -3.39 20.02 -11.10
N ARG A 196 -3.99 18.89 -10.68
CA ARG A 196 -4.80 18.04 -11.57
C ARG A 196 -5.95 18.81 -12.21
N ASN A 197 -6.71 19.59 -11.45
CA ASN A 197 -7.85 20.36 -11.98
C ASN A 197 -7.41 21.44 -12.98
N GLN A 198 -6.24 22.06 -12.78
CA GLN A 198 -5.67 23.00 -13.75
C GLN A 198 -5.37 22.30 -15.08
N GLN A 199 -4.81 21.09 -15.04
CA GLN A 199 -4.53 20.30 -16.24
C GLN A 199 -5.80 19.85 -16.96
N ILE A 200 -6.82 19.40 -16.23
CA ILE A 200 -8.13 19.05 -16.80
C ILE A 200 -8.74 20.28 -17.50
N ALA A 201 -8.74 21.44 -16.85
CA ALA A 201 -9.28 22.67 -17.40
C ALA A 201 -8.53 23.14 -18.67
N ALA A 202 -7.21 22.96 -18.72
CA ALA A 202 -6.40 23.31 -19.88
C ALA A 202 -6.69 22.44 -21.12
N CYS A 203 -7.17 21.21 -20.93
CA CYS A 203 -7.49 20.28 -22.02
C CYS A 203 -8.95 20.35 -22.50
N GLN A 204 -9.84 21.05 -21.78
CA GLN A 204 -11.19 21.32 -22.28
C GLN A 204 -11.13 22.48 -23.29
N PRO A 205 -11.61 22.31 -24.54
CA PRO A 205 -11.64 23.41 -25.49
C PRO A 205 -12.48 24.54 -24.88
N HIS A 206 -11.93 25.76 -24.87
CA HIS A 206 -12.73 26.96 -24.64
C HIS A 206 -13.93 26.87 -25.58
N SER A 207 -15.12 26.67 -25.03
CA SER A 207 -16.37 26.97 -25.73
C SER A 207 -16.34 28.46 -25.99
N GLY A 208 -15.71 28.85 -27.11
CA GLY A 208 -15.65 30.22 -27.58
C GLY A 208 -17.07 30.74 -27.63
N GLY A 209 -17.38 31.70 -26.75
CA GLY A 209 -18.61 32.46 -26.83
C GLY A 209 -18.66 33.08 -28.21
N VAL A 210 -19.58 32.60 -29.05
CA VAL A 210 -19.96 33.27 -30.29
C VAL A 210 -20.37 34.69 -29.89
N PRO A 211 -19.71 35.75 -30.40
CA PRO A 211 -20.19 37.10 -30.14
C PRO A 211 -21.57 37.22 -30.78
N LYS A 212 -22.60 37.46 -29.97
CA LYS A 212 -23.88 37.92 -30.49
C LYS A 212 -23.62 39.28 -31.13
N GLN A 213 -23.56 39.31 -32.45
CA GLN A 213 -23.72 40.54 -33.22
C GLN A 213 -25.12 41.08 -32.92
N LEU A 214 -25.17 42.27 -32.32
CA LEU A 214 -26.30 43.19 -32.32
C LEU A 214 -25.75 44.57 -32.69
#